data_AF-A0AAW9BW91-F1
#
_entry.id   AF-A0AAW9BW91-F1
#
_cell.length_a   1.000
_cell.length_b   1.000
_cell.length_c   1.000
_cell.angle_alpha   90.00
_cell.angle_beta   90.00
_cell.angle_gamma   90.00
#
_symmetry.space_group_name_H-M   'P 1'
#
loop_
_entity.id
_entity.type
_entity.pdbx_description
1 polymer ?
#
loop_
_entity_poly.entity_id
_entity_poly.type
_entity_poly.pdbx_seq_one_letter_code
_entity_poly.pdbx_strand_id
1 'polypeptide(L)'
;MSHPTWQLDLDSGALVLTPCPGTKGVDLQTSLQQLKEQGVQAVVTALDNAELASKDVADLGEVTQQLGMKWFQIEIEDDCAPS
;
A
#
# COMPACT_ATOMS: atom_id res chain seq x y z
N MET A 1 0.75 18.02 1.50
CA MET A 1 1.75 17.06 0.98
C MET A 1 0.97 15.84 0.49
N SER A 2 1.39 15.22 -0.61
CA SER A 2 0.78 13.98 -1.11
C SER A 2 1.77 12.83 -1.04
N HIS A 3 1.27 11.63 -0.77
CA HIS A 3 2.06 10.43 -0.87
C HIS A 3 2.40 10.14 -2.34
N PRO A 4 3.66 9.84 -2.68
CA PRO A 4 4.05 9.61 -4.08
C PRO A 4 3.38 8.36 -4.63
N THR A 5 2.82 8.49 -5.84
CA THR A 5 2.12 7.42 -6.54
C THR A 5 2.48 7.46 -8.02
N TRP A 6 2.59 6.30 -8.64
CA TRP A 6 2.75 6.13 -10.08
C TRP A 6 1.63 5.23 -10.58
N GLN A 7 0.83 5.75 -11.51
CA GLN A 7 -0.26 5.01 -12.12
C GLN A 7 0.18 4.38 -13.43
N LEU A 8 -0.10 3.09 -13.59
CA LEU A 8 0.03 2.35 -14.83
C LEU A 8 -1.38 1.98 -15.30
N ASP A 9 -1.84 2.66 -16.35
CA ASP A 9 -3.15 2.39 -16.94
C ASP A 9 -3.17 1.04 -17.67
N LEU A 10 -4.27 0.30 -17.51
CA LEU A 10 -4.53 -0.97 -18.17
C LEU A 10 -5.85 -0.88 -18.95
N ASP A 11 -6.10 -1.84 -19.85
CA ASP A 11 -7.34 -1.89 -20.62
C ASP A 11 -8.60 -1.98 -19.74
N SER A 12 -8.47 -2.55 -18.53
CA SER A 12 -9.54 -2.64 -17.54
C SER A 12 -9.02 -2.28 -16.14
N GLY A 13 -8.84 -0.98 -15.90
CA GLY A 13 -8.44 -0.42 -14.61
C GLY A 13 -7.04 0.18 -14.65
N ALA A 14 -6.41 0.29 -13.48
CA ALA A 14 -5.04 0.78 -13.37
C ALA A 14 -4.34 0.14 -12.18
N LEU A 15 -3.02 0.02 -12.27
CA LEU A 15 -2.16 -0.32 -11.14
C LEU A 15 -1.56 0.95 -10.56
N VAL A 16 -1.70 1.14 -9.25
CA VAL A 16 -1.07 2.25 -8.54
C VAL A 16 0.13 1.69 -7.78
N LEU A 17 1.32 2.06 -8.24
CA LEU A 17 2.60 1.73 -7.62
C LEU A 17 2.96 2.85 -6.66
N THR A 18 3.35 2.48 -5.44
CA THR A 18 3.64 3.45 -4.39
C THR A 18 4.69 2.86 -3.45
N PRO A 19 5.64 3.66 -2.92
CA PRO A 19 6.45 3.20 -1.80
C PRO A 19 5.53 2.93 -0.60
N CYS A 20 6.05 2.27 0.43
CA CYS A 20 5.23 1.90 1.59
C CYS A 20 4.44 3.12 2.16
N PRO A 21 3.09 3.08 2.16
CA PRO A 21 2.24 4.14 2.70
C PRO A 21 2.67 4.53 4.12
N GLY A 22 2.71 5.82 4.44
CA GLY A 22 3.18 6.32 5.73
C GLY A 22 4.69 6.52 5.88
N THR A 23 5.51 6.02 4.95
CA THR A 23 6.98 6.18 5.02
C THR A 23 7.51 7.42 4.28
N LYS A 24 6.65 8.12 3.52
CA LYS A 24 7.04 9.25 2.67
C LYS A 24 6.00 10.38 2.74
N GLY A 25 6.43 11.53 3.25
CA GLY A 25 5.74 12.82 3.13
C GLY A 25 4.51 13.01 4.03
N VAL A 26 3.64 12.02 4.14
CA VAL A 26 2.43 12.01 4.98
C VAL A 26 2.33 10.69 5.75
N ASP A 27 1.57 10.68 6.84
CA ASP A 27 1.34 9.50 7.69
C ASP A 27 0.56 8.40 6.96
N LEU A 28 0.49 7.21 7.58
CA LEU A 28 -0.14 6.01 7.03
C LEU A 28 -1.62 6.25 6.69
N GLN A 29 -2.38 6.85 7.60
CA GLN A 29 -3.81 7.06 7.42
C GLN A 29 -4.09 8.05 6.29
N THR A 30 -3.37 9.17 6.27
CA THR A 30 -3.44 10.16 5.21
C THR A 30 -3.02 9.57 3.86
N SER A 31 -1.98 8.73 3.83
CA SER A 31 -1.53 8.04 2.61
C SER A 31 -2.63 7.13 2.04
N LEU A 32 -3.24 6.29 2.90
CA LEU A 32 -4.27 5.35 2.48
C LEU A 32 -5.58 6.06 2.09
N GLN A 33 -5.92 7.17 2.74
CA GLN A 33 -7.05 8.03 2.32
C GLN A 33 -6.82 8.61 0.93
N GLN A 34 -5.62 9.12 0.64
CA GLN A 34 -5.29 9.61 -0.70
C GLN A 34 -5.38 8.52 -1.77
N LEU A 35 -4.93 7.30 -1.47
CA LEU A 35 -5.09 6.15 -2.37
C LEU A 35 -6.58 5.82 -2.60
N LYS A 36 -7.39 5.84 -1.54
CA LYS A 36 -8.84 5.63 -1.65
C LYS A 36 -9.50 6.69 -2.54
N GLU A 37 -9.14 7.95 -2.38
CA GLU A 37 -9.65 9.08 -3.19
C GLU A 37 -9.22 8.98 -4.65
N GLN A 38 -8.05 8.38 -4.94
CA GLN A 38 -7.61 8.04 -6.30
C GLN A 38 -8.41 6.88 -6.92
N GLY A 39 -9.32 6.26 -6.16
CA GLY A 39 -10.16 5.16 -6.63
C GLY A 39 -9.55 3.78 -6.40
N VAL A 40 -8.47 3.66 -5.61
CA VAL A 40 -7.89 2.37 -5.23
C VAL A 40 -8.93 1.55 -4.45
N GLN A 41 -9.13 0.30 -4.88
CA GLN A 41 -10.08 -0.63 -4.27
C GLN A 41 -9.41 -1.74 -3.47
N ALA A 42 -8.14 -2.03 -3.79
CA ALA A 42 -7.35 -3.06 -3.14
C ALA A 42 -5.88 -2.60 -3.02
N VAL A 43 -5.26 -2.93 -1.91
CA VAL A 43 -3.83 -2.73 -1.66
C VAL A 43 -3.18 -4.10 -1.54
N VAL A 44 -2.10 -4.31 -2.29
CA VAL A 44 -1.27 -5.51 -2.22
C VAL A 44 0.08 -5.10 -1.65
N THR A 45 0.50 -5.74 -0.56
CA THR A 45 1.81 -5.47 0.06
C THR A 45 2.73 -6.67 -0.11
N ALA A 46 3.97 -6.39 -0.51
CA ALA A 46 5.04 -7.39 -0.66
C ALA A 46 5.85 -7.65 0.63
N LEU A 47 5.50 -6.97 1.73
CA LEU A 47 6.27 -6.95 2.99
C LEU A 47 5.69 -7.92 4.01
N ASP A 48 6.57 -8.51 4.82
CA ASP A 48 6.18 -9.29 5.99
C ASP A 48 5.79 -8.39 7.19
N ASN A 49 5.23 -9.01 8.23
CA ASN A 49 4.79 -8.27 9.42
C ASN A 49 5.93 -7.63 10.22
N ALA A 50 7.12 -8.24 10.23
CA ALA A 50 8.28 -7.69 10.91
C ALA A 50 8.80 -6.44 10.18
N GLU A 51 8.80 -6.46 8.85
CA GLU A 51 9.15 -5.32 8.01
C GLU A 51 8.14 -4.19 8.15
N LEU A 52 6.83 -4.49 8.14
CA LEU A 52 5.79 -3.48 8.38
C LEU A 52 5.96 -2.82 9.75
N ALA A 53 6.24 -3.61 10.80
CA ALA A 53 6.53 -3.08 12.13
C ALA A 53 7.81 -2.24 12.15
N SER A 54 8.87 -2.66 11.46
CA SER A 54 10.13 -1.92 11.37
C SER A 54 10.01 -0.55 10.68
N LYS A 55 8.95 -0.37 9.88
CA LYS A 55 8.65 0.85 9.13
C LYS A 55 7.55 1.70 9.79
N ASP A 56 7.16 1.39 11.04
CA ASP A 56 6.09 2.05 11.80
C ASP A 56 4.71 2.02 11.10
N VAL A 57 4.42 0.94 10.36
CA VAL A 57 3.20 0.78 9.55
C VAL A 57 2.54 -0.58 9.77
N ALA A 58 2.69 -1.15 10.97
CA ALA A 58 2.07 -2.43 11.34
C ALA A 58 0.54 -2.41 11.15
N ASP A 59 -0.09 -1.25 11.32
CA ASP A 59 -1.54 -1.07 11.18
C ASP A 59 -2.00 -0.91 9.72
N LEU A 60 -1.10 -1.02 8.73
CA LEU A 60 -1.43 -0.78 7.31
C LEU A 60 -2.60 -1.62 6.85
N GLY A 61 -2.62 -2.89 7.20
CA GLY A 61 -3.70 -3.80 6.83
C GLY A 61 -5.05 -3.40 7.43
N GLU A 62 -5.04 -3.07 8.74
CA GLU A 62 -6.24 -2.67 9.46
C GLU A 62 -6.79 -1.34 8.91
N VAL A 63 -5.94 -0.31 8.78
CA VAL A 63 -6.35 1.00 8.27
C VAL A 63 -6.87 0.91 6.83
N THR A 64 -6.25 0.06 5.99
CA THR A 64 -6.72 -0.20 4.62
C THR A 64 -8.14 -0.75 4.62
N GLN A 65 -8.41 -1.74 5.47
CA GLN A 65 -9.73 -2.35 5.60
C GLN A 65 -10.77 -1.40 6.19
N GLN A 66 -10.40 -0.59 7.20
CA GLN A 66 -11.26 0.43 7.79
C GLN A 66 -11.70 1.49 6.76
N LEU A 67 -10.86 1.81 5.79
CA LEU A 67 -11.17 2.71 4.67
C LEU A 67 -12.01 2.03 3.56
N GLY A 68 -12.45 0.79 3.78
CA GLY A 68 -13.27 0.03 2.84
C GLY A 68 -12.51 -0.37 1.57
N MET A 69 -11.19 -0.58 1.67
CA MET A 69 -10.39 -1.21 0.63
C MET A 69 -10.09 -2.66 1.03
N LYS A 70 -9.81 -3.51 0.05
CA LYS A 70 -9.29 -4.85 0.32
C LYS A 70 -7.79 -4.76 0.59
N TRP A 71 -7.28 -5.61 1.47
CA TRP A 71 -5.86 -5.75 1.71
C TRP A 71 -5.44 -7.19 1.46
N PHE A 72 -4.34 -7.36 0.73
CA PHE A 72 -3.70 -8.64 0.47
C PHE A 72 -2.22 -8.52 0.82
N GLN A 73 -1.76 -9.34 1.75
CA GLN A 73 -0.35 -9.47 2.07
C GLN A 73 0.21 -10.67 1.32
N ILE A 74 1.27 -10.44 0.55
CA ILE A 74 2.04 -11.46 -0.15
C ILE A 74 3.47 -11.27 0.31
N GLU A 75 3.91 -12.07 1.28
CA GLU A 75 5.26 -11.99 1.79
C GLU A 75 6.24 -12.41 0.69
N ILE A 76 7.13 -11.50 0.28
CA ILE A 76 8.17 -11.75 -0.71
C ILE A 76 9.49 -11.37 -0.04
N GLU A 77 10.43 -12.31 0.00
CA GLU A 77 11.78 -12.03 0.50
C GLU A 77 12.47 -11.00 -0.41
N ASP A 78 13.22 -10.08 0.19
CA ASP A 78 14.00 -9.09 -0.55
C ASP A 78 14.90 -9.75 -1.60
N ASP A 79 14.94 -9.16 -2.80
CA ASP A 79 15.67 -9.66 -3.98
C ASP A 79 15.23 -11.05 -4.51
N CYS A 80 14.12 -11.59 -4.02
CA CYS A 80 13.56 -12.86 -4.48
C CYS A 80 12.26 -12.69 -5.31
N ALA A 81 11.92 -13.74 -6.05
CA ALA A 81 10.62 -13.84 -6.72
C ALA A 81 9.57 -14.46 -5.76
N PRO A 82 8.26 -14.16 -5.95
CA PRO A 82 7.19 -14.88 -5.26
C PRO A 82 7.28 -16.39 -5.52
N SER A 83 7.14 -17.19 -4.47
CA SER A 83 7.15 -18.67 -4.50
C SER A 83 5.83 -19.28 -4.97
#